data_AF-A0A2K8SPH2-F1
#
_entry.id   AF-A0A2K8SPH2-F1
#
_cell.length_a   1.000
_cell.length_b   1.000
_cell.length_c   1.000
_cell.angle_alpha   90.00
_cell.angle_beta   90.00
_cell.angle_gamma   90.00
#
_symmetry.space_group_name_H-M   'P 1'
#
loop_
_entity.id
_entity.type
_entity.pdbx_description
1 polymer ?
#
loop_
_entity_poly.entity_id
_entity_poly.type
_entity_poly.pdbx_seq_one_letter_code
_entity_poly.pdbx_strand_id
1 'polypeptide(L)' 'MKNRRGASQSEAELGLTGVDCITLRQERRIEEAPFAYKPIQSLIDVQVEAEMVDVVARLSPVLTFKA' A
#
# COMPACT_ATOMS: atom_id res chain seq x y z
N MET A 1 28.56 4.55 -19.10
CA MET A 1 28.15 4.25 -17.71
C MET A 1 26.69 4.67 -17.55
N LYS A 2 25.72 3.74 -17.70
CA LYS A 2 24.30 4.08 -17.62
C LYS A 2 23.93 4.22 -16.15
N ASN A 3 23.78 5.45 -15.67
CA ASN A 3 23.16 5.73 -14.38
C ASN A 3 21.72 5.19 -14.42
N ARG A 4 21.50 4.00 -13.85
CA ARG A 4 20.17 3.54 -13.48
C ARG A 4 19.75 4.35 -12.25
N ARG A 5 19.37 5.61 -12.44
CA ARG A 5 18.51 6.28 -11.46
C ARG A 5 17.24 5.44 -11.48
N GLY A 6 17.05 4.57 -10.48
CA GLY A 6 15.75 3.94 -10.26
C GLY A 6 14.74 5.06 -10.30
N ALA A 7 13.66 4.90 -11.08
CA ALA A 7 12.62 5.90 -11.18
C ALA A 7 12.24 6.29 -9.74
N SER A 8 12.56 7.52 -9.33
CA SER A 8 12.16 8.00 -8.02
C SER A 8 10.65 8.22 -8.11
N GLN A 9 9.88 7.18 -7.82
CA GLN A 9 8.43 7.30 -7.74
C GLN A 9 8.09 8.23 -6.59
N SER A 10 7.19 9.16 -6.83
CA SER A 10 6.72 10.09 -5.81
C SER A 10 5.89 9.36 -4.75
N GLU A 11 5.76 9.93 -3.55
CA GLU A 11 4.88 9.38 -2.50
C GLU A 11 3.44 9.20 -2.99
N ALA A 12 2.97 10.09 -3.87
CA ALA A 12 1.65 9.99 -4.49
C ALA A 12 1.52 8.79 -5.43
N GLU A 13 2.53 8.53 -6.26
CA GLU A 13 2.55 7.36 -7.15
C GLU A 13 2.63 6.04 -6.37
N LEU A 14 3.33 6.04 -5.23
CA LEU A 14 3.40 4.89 -4.34
C LEU A 14 2.12 4.71 -3.50
N GLY A 15 1.23 5.70 -3.46
CA GLY A 15 0.05 5.69 -2.59
C GLY A 15 0.40 5.85 -1.10
N LEU A 16 1.53 6.48 -0.79
CA LEU A 16 2.04 6.72 0.56
C LEU A 16 1.73 8.14 1.06
N THR A 17 0.98 8.95 0.32
CA THR A 17 0.57 10.29 0.74
C THR A 17 -0.14 10.24 2.11
N GLY A 18 0.44 10.90 3.11
CA GLY A 18 -0.09 10.95 4.47
C GLY A 18 0.26 9.74 5.34
N VAL A 19 1.12 8.83 4.86
CA VAL A 19 1.59 7.66 5.60
C VAL A 19 3.11 7.71 5.73
N ASP A 20 3.63 7.70 6.95
CA ASP A 20 5.07 7.58 7.19
C ASP A 20 5.51 6.13 7.02
N CYS A 21 6.28 5.84 5.97
CA CYS A 21 6.74 4.48 5.64
C CYS A 21 8.22 4.31 5.98
N ILE A 22 8.50 3.70 7.12
CA ILE A 22 9.85 3.37 7.57
C ILE A 22 10.21 1.95 7.08
N THR A 23 11.42 1.76 6.58
CA THR A 23 11.90 0.44 6.15
C THR A 23 13.41 0.30 6.31
N LEU A 24 13.86 -0.94 6.55
CA LEU A 24 15.28 -1.29 6.46
C LEU A 24 15.72 -1.61 5.03
N ARG A 25 14.75 -1.88 4.13
CA ARG A 25 14.96 -2.29 2.73
C ARG A 25 14.19 -1.35 1.81
N GLN A 26 14.89 -0.48 1.10
CA GLN A 26 14.24 0.59 0.32
C GLN A 26 13.41 0.05 -0.85
N GLU A 27 13.80 -1.09 -1.43
CA GLU A 27 13.08 -1.78 -2.49
C GLU A 27 11.62 -2.12 -2.10
N ARG A 28 11.38 -2.45 -0.82
CA ARG A 28 10.04 -2.77 -0.30
C ARG A 28 9.09 -1.57 -0.28
N ARG A 29 9.60 -0.34 -0.35
CA ARG A 29 8.73 0.84 -0.52
C ARG A 29 8.01 0.81 -1.87
N ILE A 30 8.60 0.17 -2.87
CA ILE A 30 8.05 0.05 -4.22
C ILE A 30 7.32 -1.29 -4.38
N GLU A 31 7.96 -2.40 -4.02
CA GLU A 31 7.41 -3.75 -4.19
C GLU A 31 6.13 -4.00 -3.37
N GLU A 32 6.02 -3.35 -2.21
CA GLU A 32 4.88 -3.48 -1.30
C GLU A 32 4.12 -2.14 -1.13
N ALA A 33 4.33 -1.17 -2.04
CA ALA A 33 3.53 0.05 -2.02
C ALA A 33 2.04 -0.28 -2.23
N PRO A 34 1.09 0.51 -1.69
CA PRO A 34 -0.32 0.39 -2.01
C PRO A 34 -0.61 0.24 -3.51
N PHE A 35 0.14 0.94 -4.36
CA PHE A 35 0.04 0.83 -5.82
C PHE A 35 0.34 -0.59 -6.37
N ALA A 36 1.15 -1.39 -5.69
CA ALA A 36 1.48 -2.76 -6.11
C ALA A 36 0.31 -3.75 -5.92
N TYR A 37 -0.73 -3.35 -5.18
CA TYR A 37 -1.90 -4.18 -4.91
C TYR A 37 -3.14 -3.67 -5.63
N LYS A 38 -4.11 -4.57 -5.82
CA LYS A 38 -5.47 -4.17 -6.20
C LYS A 38 -6.14 -3.46 -5.02
N PRO A 39 -7.07 -2.51 -5.25
CA PRO A 39 -7.87 -1.94 -4.18
C PRO A 39 -8.57 -3.04 -3.37
N ILE A 40 -8.39 -3.02 -2.05
CA ILE A 40 -8.94 -4.06 -1.16
C ILE A 40 -10.47 -4.00 -1.07
N GLN A 41 -11.07 -2.83 -1.33
CA GLN A 41 -12.50 -2.60 -1.12
C GLN A 41 -13.36 -3.58 -1.92
N SER A 42 -13.03 -3.87 -3.17
CA SER A 42 -13.81 -4.80 -3.99
C SER A 42 -13.80 -6.23 -3.45
N LEU A 43 -12.72 -6.65 -2.79
CA LEU A 43 -12.66 -7.95 -2.13
C LEU A 43 -13.51 -7.99 -0.86
N ILE A 44 -13.60 -6.88 -0.14
CA ILE A 44 -14.47 -6.74 1.03
C ILE A 44 -15.93 -6.77 0.58
N ASP A 45 -16.28 -5.99 -0.44
CA ASP A 45 -17.65 -5.86 -0.93
C ASP A 45 -18.27 -7.21 -1.32
N VAL A 46 -17.53 -8.04 -2.08
CA VAL A 46 -18.00 -9.38 -2.48
C VAL A 46 -18.19 -10.31 -1.28
N GLN A 47 -17.35 -10.21 -0.25
CA GLN A 47 -17.48 -11.05 0.95
C GLN A 47 -18.66 -10.63 1.83
N VAL A 48 -18.95 -9.33 1.89
CA VAL A 48 -20.13 -8.78 2.57
C VAL A 48 -21.42 -9.15 1.82
N GLU A 49 -21.43 -9.01 0.49
CA GLU A 49 -22.58 -9.42 -0.35
C GLU A 49 -22.88 -10.92 -0.23
N ALA A 50 -21.85 -11.75 -0.06
CA ALA A 50 -21.99 -13.17 0.18
C ALA A 50 -22.36 -13.54 1.64
N GLU A 51 -22.64 -12.55 2.49
CA GLU A 51 -22.98 -12.72 3.92
C GLU A 51 -21.93 -13.51 4.72
N MET A 52 -20.67 -13.50 4.26
CA MET A 52 -19.57 -14.24 4.90
C MET A 52 -18.96 -13.46 6.07
N VAL A 53 -18.96 -12.14 5.98
CA VAL A 53 -18.33 -11.22 6.96
C VAL A 53 -19.14 -9.93 7.04
N ASP A 54 -19.01 -9.23 8.18
CA ASP A 54 -19.55 -7.89 8.38
C ASP A 54 -18.45 -6.86 8.62
N VAL A 55 -18.70 -5.61 8.17
CA VAL A 55 -17.78 -4.49 8.42
C VAL A 55 -18.00 -3.94 9.82
N VAL A 56 -16.99 -4.06 10.68
CA VAL A 56 -17.00 -3.48 12.04
C VAL A 56 -16.37 -2.10 12.08
N ALA A 57 -15.26 -1.90 11.37
CA ALA A 57 -14.52 -0.64 11.34
C ALA A 57 -13.66 -0.54 10.07
N ARG A 58 -13.26 0.68 9.72
CA ARG A 58 -12.26 0.97 8.68
C ARG A 58 -11.08 1.72 9.29
N LEU A 59 -9.89 1.15 9.17
CA LEU A 59 -8.66 1.77 9.64
C LEU A 59 -7.93 2.48 8.50
N SER A 60 -7.24 3.57 8.81
CA SER A 60 -6.31 4.26 7.91
C SER A 60 -4.92 4.30 8.55
N PRO A 61 -3.86 3.87 7.87
CA PRO A 61 -2.51 3.94 8.42
C PRO A 61 -2.05 5.39 8.55
N VAL A 62 -1.27 5.67 9.60
CA VAL A 62 -0.53 6.94 9.79
C VAL A 62 0.97 6.69 9.65
N LEU A 63 1.44 5.53 10.15
CA LEU A 63 2.82 5.08 10.07
C LEU A 63 2.84 3.57 9.84
N THR A 64 3.81 3.09 9.05
CA THR A 64 4.07 1.68 8.84
C THR A 64 5.58 1.40 8.86
N PHE A 65 5.94 0.22 9.36
CA PHE A 65 7.31 -0.27 9.33
C PHE A 65 7.37 -1.56 8.50
N LYS A 66 8.24 -1.59 7.48
CA LYS A 66 8.52 -2.76 6.66
C LYS A 66 9.90 -3.33 7.00
N ALA A 67 9.95 -4.60 7.36
CA ALA A 67 11.18 -5.34 7.69
C ALA A 67 11.87 -5.92 6.45
#